data_AF-A0A8T2MRG0-F1
#
_entry.id   AF-A0A8T2MRG0-F1
#
_cell.length_a   1.000
_cell.length_b   1.000
_cell.length_c   1.000
_cell.angle_alpha   90.00
_cell.angle_beta   90.00
_cell.angle_gamma   90.00
#
_symmetry.space_group_name_H-M   'P 1'
#
loop_
_entity.id
_entity.type
_entity.pdbx_description
1 polymer ?
#
loop_
_entity_poly.entity_id
_entity_poly.type
_entity_poly.pdbx_seq_one_letter_code
_entity_poly.pdbx_strand_id
1 'polypeptide(L)'
;MYGCEWDDETGATDGFHQRGYDGKDYYTLDLKNMRWIAAVPQAFATTHARNNDQADLEGRKNYLTQICVEWLKKYVSVFQKDSSSPVVCHATGFFPRGIMVTWQRDGEEVQEDVELGMTQPNGDGNFQITSRLTVKPEDTHTYTCTVQHKSLENDIIKPYIPDSSGPPMGIIIGCVVGVLVVALAVIGVVGRSCRRKITHTVTV
;
A
#
# COMPACT_ATOMS: atom_id res chain seq x y z
N MET A 1 13.65 -6.27 -23.39
CA MET A 1 12.64 -5.86 -22.41
C MET A 1 12.21 -7.07 -21.60
N TYR A 2 12.10 -6.95 -20.29
CA TYR A 2 11.53 -8.00 -19.44
C TYR A 2 10.65 -7.37 -18.37
N GLY A 3 9.68 -8.11 -17.86
CA GLY A 3 8.70 -7.64 -16.88
C GLY A 3 7.68 -8.72 -16.54
N CYS A 4 6.80 -8.41 -15.61
CA CYS A 4 5.77 -9.31 -15.12
C CYS A 4 4.42 -8.59 -15.04
N GLU A 5 3.38 -9.40 -15.05
CA GLU A 5 1.99 -9.00 -14.93
C GLU A 5 1.37 -9.78 -13.77
N TRP A 6 0.43 -9.14 -13.08
CA TRP A 6 -0.28 -9.73 -11.96
C TRP A 6 -1.71 -9.23 -11.96
N ASP A 7 -2.64 -10.18 -11.85
CA ASP A 7 -4.06 -9.95 -11.67
C ASP A 7 -4.38 -9.99 -10.16
N ASP A 8 -4.94 -8.89 -9.65
CA ASP A 8 -5.23 -8.70 -8.24
C ASP A 8 -6.53 -9.37 -7.76
N GLU A 9 -7.43 -9.73 -8.67
CA GLU A 9 -8.66 -10.47 -8.38
C GLU A 9 -8.40 -11.98 -8.35
N THR A 10 -7.72 -12.51 -9.37
CA THR A 10 -7.50 -13.95 -9.54
C THR A 10 -6.19 -14.45 -8.93
N GLY A 11 -5.25 -13.54 -8.67
CA GLY A 11 -3.89 -13.88 -8.25
C GLY A 11 -3.02 -14.46 -9.37
N ALA A 12 -3.50 -14.45 -10.63
CA ALA A 12 -2.74 -14.94 -11.77
C ALA A 12 -1.49 -14.08 -12.00
N THR A 13 -0.40 -14.72 -12.42
CA THR A 13 0.86 -14.07 -12.71
C THR A 13 1.37 -14.50 -14.07
N ASP A 14 1.90 -13.55 -14.84
CA ASP A 14 2.55 -13.80 -16.12
C ASP A 14 3.82 -12.95 -16.23
N GLY A 15 4.57 -13.12 -17.30
CA GLY A 15 5.69 -12.25 -17.60
C GLY A 15 6.28 -12.45 -18.97
N PHE A 16 7.03 -11.44 -19.39
CA PHE A 16 7.65 -11.40 -20.70
C PHE A 16 9.16 -11.23 -20.58
N HIS A 17 9.89 -11.84 -21.51
CA HIS A 17 11.31 -11.59 -21.70
C HIS A 17 11.63 -11.62 -23.19
N GLN A 18 11.95 -10.46 -23.75
CA GLN A 18 12.22 -10.28 -25.17
C GLN A 18 13.54 -9.54 -25.36
N ARG A 19 14.30 -9.90 -26.40
CA ARG A 19 15.53 -9.22 -26.76
C ARG A 19 15.49 -8.82 -28.22
N GLY A 20 15.86 -7.57 -28.49
CA GLY A 20 16.09 -7.06 -29.84
C GLY A 20 17.58 -6.83 -30.11
N TYR A 21 17.93 -6.80 -31.40
CA TYR A 21 19.25 -6.47 -31.93
C TYR A 21 19.06 -5.59 -33.17
N ASP A 22 19.79 -4.47 -33.26
CA ASP A 22 19.61 -3.46 -34.32
C ASP A 22 18.17 -2.97 -34.51
N GLY A 23 17.45 -2.79 -33.39
CA GLY A 23 16.06 -2.33 -33.39
C GLY A 23 15.04 -3.34 -33.88
N LYS A 24 15.44 -4.59 -34.13
CA LYS A 24 14.56 -5.70 -34.56
C LYS A 24 14.51 -6.79 -33.50
N ASP A 25 13.42 -7.55 -33.47
CA ASP A 25 13.28 -8.68 -32.57
C ASP A 25 14.33 -9.76 -32.88
N TYR A 26 14.92 -10.31 -31.82
CA TYR A 26 15.98 -11.32 -31.91
C TYR A 26 15.51 -12.65 -31.30
N TYR A 27 15.07 -12.66 -30.04
CA TYR A 27 14.42 -13.82 -29.42
C TYR A 27 13.47 -13.41 -28.29
N THR A 28 12.53 -14.30 -27.96
CA THR A 28 11.55 -14.15 -26.86
C THR A 28 11.45 -15.41 -26.01
N LEU A 29 11.11 -15.28 -24.73
CA LEU A 29 10.77 -16.39 -23.85
C LEU A 29 9.27 -16.69 -23.96
N ASP A 30 8.95 -17.90 -24.37
CA ASP A 30 7.61 -18.49 -24.22
C ASP A 30 7.52 -19.10 -22.82
N LEU A 31 6.98 -18.31 -21.89
CA LEU A 31 6.89 -18.69 -20.48
C LEU A 31 5.96 -19.89 -20.25
N LYS A 32 4.92 -20.02 -21.08
CA LYS A 32 3.94 -21.12 -21.02
C LYS A 32 4.58 -22.45 -21.38
N ASN A 33 5.35 -22.50 -22.46
CA ASN A 33 6.03 -23.71 -22.91
C ASN A 33 7.47 -23.83 -22.40
N MET A 34 7.92 -22.90 -21.56
CA MET A 34 9.26 -22.87 -20.96
C MET A 34 10.38 -23.02 -21.99
N ARG A 35 10.36 -22.18 -23.03
CA ARG A 35 11.39 -22.20 -24.08
C ARG A 35 11.62 -20.84 -24.71
N TRP A 36 12.83 -20.62 -25.19
CA TRP A 36 13.20 -19.49 -26.03
C TRP A 36 12.82 -19.74 -27.49
N ILE A 37 12.17 -18.76 -28.10
CA ILE A 37 11.79 -18.72 -29.50
C ILE A 37 12.65 -17.67 -30.20
N ALA A 38 13.35 -18.09 -31.24
CA ALA A 38 14.11 -17.20 -32.09
C ALA A 38 13.20 -16.50 -33.10
N ALA A 39 13.30 -15.17 -33.18
CA ALA A 39 12.57 -14.37 -34.16
C ALA A 39 13.29 -14.36 -35.54
N VAL A 40 14.60 -14.59 -35.54
CA VAL A 40 15.45 -14.58 -36.73
C VAL A 40 16.44 -15.76 -36.73
N PRO A 41 16.90 -16.25 -37.90
CA PRO A 41 17.82 -17.39 -37.98
C PRO A 41 19.12 -17.19 -37.20
N GLN A 42 19.62 -15.96 -37.14
CA GLN A 42 20.83 -15.59 -36.41
C GLN A 42 20.72 -15.92 -34.91
N ALA A 43 19.50 -15.92 -34.35
CA ALA A 43 19.26 -16.23 -32.95
C ALA A 43 19.19 -17.74 -32.65
N PHE A 44 19.15 -18.63 -33.65
CA PHE A 44 18.94 -20.07 -33.44
C PHE A 44 20.00 -20.71 -32.54
N ALA A 45 21.28 -20.41 -32.75
CA ALA A 45 22.35 -20.93 -31.91
C ALA A 45 22.18 -20.47 -30.45
N THR A 46 21.82 -19.20 -30.24
CA THR A 46 21.59 -18.65 -28.90
C THR A 46 20.39 -19.29 -28.23
N THR A 47 19.23 -19.37 -28.88
CA THR A 47 18.03 -19.95 -28.28
C THR A 47 18.19 -21.44 -28.03
N HIS A 48 18.87 -22.18 -28.92
CA HIS A 48 19.18 -23.59 -28.71
C HIS A 48 20.05 -23.79 -27.46
N ALA A 49 21.12 -23.01 -27.30
CA ALA A 49 21.96 -23.09 -26.11
C ALA A 49 21.18 -22.77 -24.82
N ARG A 50 20.34 -21.74 -24.82
CA ARG A 50 19.52 -21.39 -23.64
C ARG A 50 18.44 -22.42 -23.33
N ASN A 51 17.85 -23.05 -24.35
CA ASN A 51 16.84 -24.10 -24.16
C ASN A 51 17.41 -25.38 -23.56
N ASN A 52 18.73 -25.57 -23.63
CA ASN A 52 19.41 -26.68 -22.96
C ASN A 52 19.77 -26.37 -21.50
N ASP A 53 19.62 -25.12 -21.05
CA ASP A 53 19.84 -24.70 -19.67
C ASP A 53 18.51 -24.62 -18.91
N GLN A 54 18.09 -25.77 -18.38
CA GLN A 54 16.85 -25.88 -17.62
C GLN A 54 16.85 -25.04 -16.33
N ALA A 55 18.01 -24.88 -15.70
CA ALA A 55 18.13 -24.09 -14.48
C ALA A 55 17.94 -22.59 -14.73
N ASP A 56 18.49 -22.05 -15.83
CA ASP A 56 18.22 -20.66 -16.25
C ASP A 56 16.74 -20.45 -16.57
N LEU A 57 16.08 -21.41 -17.24
CA LEU A 57 14.64 -21.34 -17.55
C LEU A 57 13.79 -21.32 -16.27
N GLU A 58 14.04 -22.24 -15.33
CA GLU A 58 13.33 -22.30 -14.05
C GLU A 58 13.57 -21.04 -13.20
N GLY A 59 14.83 -20.57 -13.13
CA GLY A 59 15.18 -19.33 -12.45
C GLY A 59 14.46 -18.12 -13.04
N ARG A 60 14.32 -18.05 -14.36
CA ARG A 60 13.55 -17.00 -15.04
C ARG A 60 12.07 -17.10 -14.78
N LYS A 61 11.49 -18.31 -14.78
CA LYS A 61 10.10 -18.49 -14.41
C LYS A 61 9.84 -17.98 -13.01
N ASN A 62 10.66 -18.40 -12.04
CA ASN A 62 10.53 -17.95 -10.67
C ASN A 62 10.70 -16.43 -10.55
N TYR A 63 11.67 -15.84 -11.25
CA TYR A 63 11.84 -14.40 -11.25
C TYR A 63 10.61 -13.67 -11.81
N LEU A 64 10.08 -14.11 -12.94
CA LEU A 64 8.96 -13.44 -13.62
C LEU A 64 7.63 -13.62 -12.88
N THR A 65 7.35 -14.80 -12.32
CA THR A 65 6.05 -15.06 -11.68
C THR A 65 6.02 -14.77 -10.19
N GLN A 66 7.17 -14.71 -9.51
CA GLN A 66 7.24 -14.47 -8.07
C GLN A 66 7.94 -13.15 -7.77
N ILE A 67 9.26 -13.11 -7.97
CA ILE A 67 10.11 -12.00 -7.50
C ILE A 67 9.65 -10.69 -8.13
N CYS A 68 9.50 -10.65 -9.45
CA CYS A 68 9.06 -9.47 -10.16
C CYS A 68 7.68 -8.99 -9.66
N VAL A 69 6.74 -9.91 -9.40
CA VAL A 69 5.40 -9.58 -8.90
C VAL A 69 5.46 -9.03 -7.47
N GLU A 70 6.33 -9.56 -6.62
CA GLU A 70 6.59 -8.99 -5.28
C GLU A 70 7.10 -7.55 -5.37
N TRP A 71 8.03 -7.28 -6.30
CA TRP A 71 8.50 -5.93 -6.57
C TRP A 71 7.38 -5.05 -7.14
N LEU A 72 6.56 -5.58 -8.06
CA LEU A 72 5.40 -4.88 -8.62
C LEU A 72 4.41 -4.44 -7.54
N LYS A 73 4.07 -5.34 -6.61
CA LYS A 73 3.19 -5.04 -5.47
C LYS A 73 3.74 -3.96 -4.55
N LYS A 74 5.07 -3.80 -4.51
CA LYS A 74 5.78 -2.81 -3.71
C LYS A 74 5.90 -1.45 -4.40
N TYR A 75 5.83 -1.39 -5.73
CA TYR A 75 5.98 -0.16 -6.49
C TYR A 75 4.80 0.80 -6.33
N VAL A 76 3.63 0.33 -5.87
CA VAL A 76 2.52 1.17 -5.39
C VAL A 76 2.24 0.86 -3.92
N SER A 77 2.35 1.87 -3.07
CA SER A 77 2.12 1.75 -1.63
C SER A 77 1.13 2.81 -1.16
N VAL A 78 0.23 2.43 -0.25
CA VAL A 78 -0.66 3.35 0.45
C VAL A 78 -0.36 3.27 1.94
N PHE A 79 -0.08 4.40 2.57
CA PHE A 79 0.28 4.46 3.98
C PHE A 79 -0.10 5.79 4.61
N GLN A 80 -0.29 5.79 5.93
CA GLN A 80 -0.50 6.98 6.73
C GLN A 80 0.56 7.02 7.84
N LYS A 81 1.18 8.17 8.08
CA LYS A 81 2.24 8.30 9.09
C LYS A 81 1.68 8.29 10.52
N ASP A 82 0.60 9.02 10.74
CA ASP A 82 -0.14 9.18 11.99
C ASP A 82 -1.58 9.59 11.65
N SER A 83 -2.53 9.43 12.58
CA SER A 83 -3.97 9.66 12.30
C SER A 83 -4.32 11.08 11.89
N SER A 84 -3.44 12.05 12.16
CA SER A 84 -3.56 13.45 11.74
C SER A 84 -2.91 13.76 10.39
N SER A 85 -2.07 12.85 9.87
CA SER A 85 -1.36 13.04 8.61
C SER A 85 -2.23 12.60 7.43
N PRO A 86 -2.07 13.22 6.25
CA PRO A 86 -2.74 12.76 5.05
C PRO A 86 -2.28 11.34 4.70
N VAL A 87 -3.20 10.58 4.12
CA VAL A 87 -2.94 9.26 3.54
C VAL A 87 -2.15 9.48 2.25
N VAL A 88 -1.08 8.71 2.08
CA VAL A 88 -0.16 8.86 0.96
C VAL A 88 -0.26 7.64 0.06
N CYS A 89 -0.55 7.85 -1.22
CA CYS A 89 -0.36 6.86 -2.27
C CYS A 89 0.90 7.20 -3.06
N HIS A 90 1.89 6.31 -3.02
CA HIS A 90 3.18 6.50 -3.67
C HIS A 90 3.40 5.42 -4.71
N ALA A 91 3.59 5.84 -5.96
CA ALA A 91 3.93 4.99 -7.10
C ALA A 91 5.35 5.31 -7.58
N THR A 92 6.20 4.30 -7.79
CA THR A 92 7.60 4.47 -8.20
C THR A 92 8.05 3.35 -9.13
N GLY A 93 9.14 3.54 -9.86
CA GLY A 93 9.69 2.52 -10.77
C GLY A 93 8.94 2.38 -12.10
N PHE A 94 8.03 3.29 -12.43
CA PHE A 94 7.23 3.20 -13.65
C PHE A 94 7.89 3.88 -14.86
N PHE A 95 7.64 3.35 -16.05
CA PHE A 95 8.05 3.94 -17.33
C PHE A 95 7.06 3.55 -18.43
N PRO A 96 6.62 4.49 -19.27
CA PRO A 96 7.09 5.88 -19.47
C PRO A 96 6.55 6.85 -18.42
N ARG A 97 6.83 8.14 -18.61
CA ARG A 97 6.46 9.21 -17.68
C ARG A 97 4.94 9.36 -17.42
N GLY A 98 4.10 9.07 -18.41
CA GLY A 98 2.66 9.33 -18.33
C GLY A 98 1.93 8.31 -17.46
N ILE A 99 1.32 8.76 -16.37
CA ILE A 99 0.62 7.97 -15.35
C ILE A 99 -0.62 8.74 -14.86
N MET A 100 -1.67 8.02 -14.46
CA MET A 100 -2.84 8.59 -13.78
C MET A 100 -2.98 7.96 -12.40
N VAL A 101 -3.20 8.79 -11.38
CA VAL A 101 -3.39 8.37 -10.00
C VAL A 101 -4.65 9.05 -9.48
N THR A 102 -5.67 8.28 -9.14
CA THR A 102 -6.96 8.76 -8.66
C THR A 102 -7.29 8.18 -7.29
N TRP A 103 -8.16 8.87 -6.56
CA TRP A 103 -8.72 8.41 -5.31
C TRP A 103 -10.22 8.18 -5.47
N GLN A 104 -10.71 7.11 -4.86
CA GLN A 104 -12.14 6.84 -4.76
C GLN A 104 -12.53 6.71 -3.28
N ARG A 105 -13.72 7.19 -2.93
CA ARG A 105 -14.39 6.97 -1.64
C ARG A 105 -15.64 6.15 -1.90
N ASP A 106 -15.68 4.93 -1.37
CA ASP A 106 -16.77 3.96 -1.60
C ASP A 106 -17.15 3.78 -3.09
N GLY A 107 -16.15 3.86 -3.97
CA GLY A 107 -16.32 3.69 -5.43
C GLY A 107 -16.58 4.97 -6.22
N GLU A 108 -16.81 6.12 -5.56
CA GLU A 108 -16.95 7.41 -6.23
C GLU A 108 -15.61 8.16 -6.26
N GLU A 109 -15.23 8.70 -7.43
CA GLU A 109 -13.99 9.47 -7.57
C GLU A 109 -14.03 10.75 -6.74
N VAL A 110 -12.94 11.02 -6.01
CA VAL A 110 -12.78 12.20 -5.16
C VAL A 110 -11.61 13.03 -5.67
N GLN A 111 -11.87 14.31 -5.88
CA GLN A 111 -10.84 15.32 -6.23
C GLN A 111 -10.65 16.36 -5.13
N GLU A 112 -11.66 16.55 -4.26
CA GLU A 112 -11.53 17.38 -3.06
C GLU A 112 -10.54 16.73 -2.08
N ASP A 113 -9.77 17.55 -1.36
CA ASP A 113 -8.80 17.09 -0.35
C ASP A 113 -7.66 16.17 -0.89
N VAL A 114 -7.52 16.09 -2.22
CA VAL A 114 -6.43 15.37 -2.91
C VAL A 114 -5.36 16.35 -3.41
N GLU A 115 -4.13 16.11 -2.98
CA GLU A 115 -2.93 16.79 -3.48
C GLU A 115 -2.08 15.82 -4.32
N LEU A 116 -2.18 15.95 -5.64
CA LEU A 116 -1.34 15.18 -6.56
C LEU A 116 0.00 15.88 -6.80
N GLY A 117 1.09 15.22 -6.43
CA GLY A 117 2.45 15.70 -6.67
C GLY A 117 2.88 15.58 -8.13
N MET A 118 3.97 16.26 -8.48
CA MET A 118 4.57 16.13 -9.82
C MET A 118 5.28 14.78 -9.99
N THR A 119 5.26 14.25 -11.20
CA THR A 119 6.10 13.11 -11.60
C THR A 119 7.58 13.48 -11.60
N GLN A 120 8.39 12.77 -10.81
CA GLN A 120 9.82 12.99 -10.63
C GLN A 120 10.63 11.81 -11.20
N PRO A 121 11.83 12.05 -11.78
CA PRO A 121 12.72 10.98 -12.22
C PRO A 121 13.50 10.37 -11.04
N ASN A 122 13.82 9.07 -11.12
CA ASN A 122 14.64 8.37 -10.10
C ASN A 122 16.15 8.32 -10.44
N GLY A 123 16.55 8.78 -11.63
CA GLY A 123 17.95 8.80 -12.08
C GLY A 123 18.44 7.52 -12.76
N ASP A 124 17.66 6.44 -12.70
CA ASP A 124 17.88 5.16 -13.38
C ASP A 124 17.06 5.00 -14.67
N GLY A 125 16.33 6.05 -15.07
CA GLY A 125 15.48 6.10 -16.27
C GLY A 125 14.00 5.84 -16.01
N ASN A 126 13.60 5.50 -14.78
CA ASN A 126 12.18 5.39 -14.39
C ASN A 126 11.72 6.62 -13.58
N PHE A 127 10.42 6.64 -13.26
CA PHE A 127 9.73 7.76 -12.61
C PHE A 127 9.03 7.35 -11.32
N GLN A 128 8.71 8.37 -10.52
CA GLN A 128 7.91 8.27 -9.30
C GLN A 128 6.90 9.41 -9.20
N ILE A 129 5.79 9.18 -8.49
CA ILE A 129 4.75 10.17 -8.19
C ILE A 129 4.14 9.88 -6.81
N THR A 130 3.66 10.92 -6.15
CA THR A 130 3.01 10.82 -4.84
C THR A 130 1.71 11.59 -4.87
N SER A 131 0.62 10.97 -4.42
CA SER A 131 -0.68 11.60 -4.20
C SER A 131 -1.01 11.56 -2.71
N ARG A 132 -1.51 12.65 -2.14
CA ARG A 132 -1.87 12.76 -0.73
C ARG A 132 -3.37 13.05 -0.60
N LEU A 133 -4.07 12.29 0.21
CA LEU A 133 -5.49 12.47 0.50
C LEU A 133 -5.66 12.82 1.98
N THR A 134 -6.35 13.92 2.27
CA THR A 134 -6.71 14.26 3.65
C THR A 134 -8.00 13.55 4.03
N VAL A 135 -7.95 12.75 5.10
CA VAL A 135 -9.10 11.99 5.61
C VAL A 135 -9.45 12.52 7.00
N LYS A 136 -10.74 12.64 7.29
CA LYS A 136 -11.20 13.11 8.61
C LYS A 136 -11.06 12.00 9.65
N PRO A 137 -10.72 12.31 10.92
CA PRO A 137 -10.55 11.29 11.96
C PRO A 137 -11.82 10.46 12.24
N GLU A 138 -12.99 11.06 12.07
CA GLU A 138 -14.29 10.39 12.22
C GLU A 138 -14.74 9.58 10.99
N ASP A 139 -13.97 9.61 9.91
CA ASP A 139 -14.33 8.95 8.66
C ASP A 139 -14.15 7.42 8.78
N THR A 140 -15.16 6.68 8.34
CA THR A 140 -15.18 5.21 8.32
C THR A 140 -15.32 4.66 6.90
N HIS A 141 -15.28 5.53 5.88
CA HIS A 141 -15.38 5.14 4.48
C HIS A 141 -14.11 4.41 4.04
N THR A 142 -14.27 3.55 3.02
CA THR A 142 -13.12 2.90 2.40
C THR A 142 -12.61 3.79 1.28
N TYR A 143 -11.32 4.11 1.35
CA TYR A 143 -10.65 4.87 0.31
C TYR A 143 -9.81 3.95 -0.55
N THR A 144 -9.77 4.23 -1.84
CA THR A 144 -9.02 3.41 -2.80
C THR A 144 -8.15 4.31 -3.65
N CYS A 145 -6.84 4.05 -3.66
CA CYS A 145 -5.94 4.64 -4.63
C CYS A 145 -5.91 3.75 -5.87
N THR A 146 -6.21 4.32 -7.03
CA THR A 146 -6.19 3.62 -8.32
C THR A 146 -5.08 4.21 -9.18
N VAL A 147 -4.21 3.35 -9.70
CA VAL A 147 -3.07 3.73 -10.55
C VAL A 147 -3.24 3.13 -11.93
N GLN A 148 -3.38 4.00 -12.93
CA GLN A 148 -3.48 3.61 -14.33
C GLN A 148 -2.19 4.03 -15.05
N HIS A 149 -1.62 3.10 -15.81
CA HIS A 149 -0.38 3.34 -16.51
C HIS A 149 -0.30 2.44 -17.74
N LYS A 150 0.26 2.95 -18.85
CA LYS A 150 0.23 2.24 -20.13
C LYS A 150 1.01 0.91 -20.16
N SER A 151 1.83 0.64 -19.14
CA SER A 151 2.56 -0.62 -19.01
C SER A 151 1.77 -1.67 -18.23
N LEU A 152 0.55 -1.34 -17.81
CA LEU A 152 -0.33 -2.23 -17.08
C LEU A 152 -1.47 -2.64 -18.01
N GLU A 153 -1.84 -3.92 -17.97
CA GLU A 153 -3.04 -4.41 -18.64
C GLU A 153 -4.30 -4.02 -17.84
N ASN A 154 -4.20 -4.05 -16.52
CA ASN A 154 -5.26 -3.67 -15.57
C ASN A 154 -4.76 -2.59 -14.60
N ASP A 155 -5.68 -1.81 -14.04
CA ASP A 155 -5.35 -0.77 -13.07
C ASP A 155 -4.88 -1.39 -11.74
N ILE A 156 -3.94 -0.74 -11.05
CA ILE A 156 -3.54 -1.17 -9.70
C ILE A 156 -4.46 -0.52 -8.69
N ILE A 157 -5.15 -1.34 -7.90
CA ILE A 157 -6.12 -0.92 -6.90
C ILE A 157 -5.53 -1.14 -5.49
N LYS A 158 -5.44 -0.08 -4.68
CA LYS A 158 -4.93 -0.13 -3.30
C LYS A 158 -5.93 0.45 -2.31
N PRO A 159 -6.63 -0.40 -1.54
CA PRO A 159 -7.56 0.07 -0.52
C PRO A 159 -6.83 0.58 0.74
N TYR A 160 -7.46 1.53 1.40
CA TYR A 160 -7.10 2.08 2.70
C TYR A 160 -8.37 2.24 3.54
N ILE A 161 -8.32 1.68 4.74
CA ILE A 161 -9.41 1.76 5.73
C ILE A 161 -8.84 2.56 6.91
N PRO A 162 -9.44 3.69 7.29
CA PRO A 162 -9.04 4.43 8.47
C PRO A 162 -9.11 3.54 9.72
N ASP A 163 -8.07 3.59 10.56
CA ASP A 163 -8.06 2.86 11.83
C ASP A 163 -9.12 3.46 12.76
N SER A 164 -10.24 2.76 12.93
CA SER A 164 -11.36 3.20 13.78
C SER A 164 -11.08 3.01 15.29
N SER A 165 -9.82 2.81 15.70
CA SER A 165 -9.48 2.63 17.11
C SER A 165 -9.57 3.98 17.82
N GLY A 166 -10.78 4.37 18.20
CA GLY A 166 -10.97 5.34 19.27
C GLY A 166 -10.23 4.88 20.53
N PRO A 167 -9.94 5.80 21.49
CA PRO A 167 -9.33 5.40 22.75
C PRO A 167 -10.13 4.24 23.36
N PRO A 168 -9.48 3.17 23.87
CA PRO A 168 -10.17 1.98 24.35
C PRO A 168 -11.30 2.42 25.29
N MET A 169 -12.53 1.99 25.01
CA MET A 169 -13.70 2.34 25.86
C MET A 169 -13.44 2.07 27.35
N GLY A 170 -12.58 1.09 27.65
CA GLY A 170 -12.10 0.80 29.01
C GLY A 170 -11.34 1.95 29.69
N ILE A 171 -10.59 2.77 28.95
CA ILE A 171 -9.87 3.94 29.49
C ILE A 171 -10.87 5.05 29.87
N ILE A 172 -11.86 5.32 29.01
CA ILE A 172 -12.88 6.34 29.28
C ILE A 172 -13.72 5.95 30.50
N ILE A 173 -14.20 4.70 30.55
CA ILE A 173 -14.98 4.18 31.68
C ILE A 173 -14.13 4.19 32.96
N GLY A 174 -12.86 3.77 32.87
CA GLY A 174 -11.93 3.78 34.00
C GLY A 174 -11.69 5.18 34.58
N CYS A 175 -11.51 6.20 33.72
CA CYS A 175 -11.34 7.58 34.15
C CYS A 175 -12.61 8.12 34.84
N VAL A 176 -13.80 7.87 34.27
CA VAL A 176 -15.07 8.33 34.86
C VAL A 176 -15.32 7.69 36.22
N VAL A 177 -15.13 6.37 36.34
CA VAL A 177 -15.29 5.64 37.60
C VAL A 177 -14.24 6.11 38.63
N GLY A 178 -12.99 6.29 38.22
CA GLY A 178 -11.91 6.77 39.08
C GLY A 178 -12.20 8.15 39.68
N VAL A 179 -12.70 9.09 38.86
CA VAL A 179 -13.09 10.45 39.31
C VAL A 179 -14.30 10.41 40.25
N LEU A 180 -15.27 9.53 40.01
CA LEU A 180 -16.43 9.38 40.90
C LEU A 180 -16.03 8.80 42.26
N VAL A 181 -15.17 7.77 42.30
CA VAL A 181 -14.64 7.20 43.55
C VAL A 181 -13.80 8.25 44.30
N VAL A 182 -12.94 8.94 43.55
CA VAL A 182 -12.41 10.30 43.78
C VAL A 182 -13.23 11.16 44.73
N ALA A 183 -14.28 11.73 44.13
CA ALA A 183 -15.19 12.67 44.72
C ALA A 183 -15.93 12.09 45.92
N LEU A 184 -16.41 10.85 45.85
CA LEU A 184 -17.12 10.19 46.96
C LEU A 184 -16.22 10.02 48.18
N ALA A 185 -14.95 9.66 48.00
CA ALA A 185 -13.98 9.56 49.08
C ALA A 185 -13.72 10.93 49.74
N VAL A 186 -13.56 11.98 48.94
CA VAL A 186 -13.38 13.36 49.45
C VAL A 186 -14.61 13.83 50.24
N ILE A 187 -15.82 13.62 49.72
CA ILE A 187 -17.08 13.96 50.42
C ILE A 187 -17.18 13.17 51.73
N GLY A 188 -16.81 11.88 51.73
CA GLY A 188 -16.80 11.04 52.92
C GLY A 188 -15.79 11.51 53.99
N VAL A 189 -14.59 11.92 53.57
CA VAL A 189 -13.53 12.43 54.46
C VAL A 189 -13.93 13.79 55.05
N VAL A 190 -14.42 14.71 54.21
CA VAL A 190 -14.90 16.02 54.66
C VAL A 190 -16.10 15.85 55.60
N GLY A 191 -17.07 15.00 55.26
CA GLY A 191 -18.20 14.67 56.12
C GLY A 191 -17.80 14.08 57.48
N ARG A 192 -16.82 13.15 57.51
CA ARG A 192 -16.24 12.64 58.77
C ARG A 192 -15.54 13.72 59.57
N SER A 193 -14.80 14.60 58.91
CA SER A 193 -14.07 15.69 59.57
C SER A 193 -15.02 16.75 60.17
N CYS A 194 -16.10 17.08 59.46
CA CYS A 194 -17.18 17.95 59.96
C CYS A 194 -17.91 17.30 61.13
N ARG A 195 -18.29 16.00 61.04
CA ARG A 195 -18.91 15.28 62.16
C ARG A 195 -18.00 15.23 63.39
N ARG A 196 -16.71 14.90 63.22
CA ARG A 196 -15.73 14.89 64.32
C ARG A 196 -15.57 16.26 64.98
N LYS A 197 -15.54 17.36 64.21
CA LYS A 197 -15.50 18.72 64.78
C LYS A 197 -16.75 19.03 65.58
N ILE A 198 -17.94 18.70 65.07
CA ILE A 198 -19.22 18.93 65.77
C ILE A 198 -19.32 18.10 67.06
N THR A 199 -18.90 16.82 67.05
CA THR A 199 -18.93 15.98 68.25
C THR A 199 -17.99 16.47 69.35
N HIS A 200 -16.84 17.06 69.00
CA HIS A 200 -15.92 17.66 69.96
C HIS A 200 -16.41 18.99 70.56
N THR A 201 -17.35 19.69 69.92
CA THR A 201 -17.92 20.95 70.45
C THR A 201 -19.11 20.72 71.40
N VAL A 202 -19.68 19.51 71.43
CA VAL A 202 -20.88 19.18 72.24
C VAL A 202 -20.52 18.43 73.55
N THR A 203 -19.27 18.03 73.75
CA THR A 203 -18.77 17.34 74.96
C THR A 203 -17.79 18.19 75.80
N VAL A 204 -18.10 19.47 75.99
CA VAL A 204 -17.50 20.32 77.04
C VAL A 204 -18.61 20.92 77.89
#